data_AF-A0A956XUI6-F1
#
_entry.id   AF-A0A956XUI6-F1
#
_cell.length_a   1.000
_cell.length_b   1.000
_cell.length_c   1.000
_cell.angle_alpha   90.00
_cell.angle_beta   90.00
_cell.angle_gamma   90.00
#
_symmetry.space_group_name_H-M   'P 1'
#
loop_
_entity.id
_entity.type
_entity.pdbx_description
1 polymer ?
#
loop_
_entity_poly.entity_id
_entity_poly.type
_entity_poly.pdbx_seq_one_letter_code
_entity_poly.pdbx_strand_id
1 'polypeptide(L)'
;IRPYLSIRFGAFYLAEQLRLFDGSPAPALAAYNGGPGNALDWNALAGGEIDLLLTTITFEETQRYVQRIYSHYNIYRALYGAG
;
A
#
# COMPACT_ATOMS: atom_id res chain seq x y z
N ILE A 1 20.94 14.01 -5.65
CA ILE A 1 19.73 13.16 -5.76
C ILE A 1 19.24 13.27 -7.20
N ARG A 2 19.09 12.17 -7.96
CA ARG A 2 18.60 12.19 -9.35
C ARG A 2 17.10 11.87 -9.36
N PRO A 3 16.20 12.87 -9.43
CA PRO A 3 14.76 12.70 -9.15
C PRO A 3 14.09 11.66 -10.03
N TYR A 4 14.51 11.58 -11.30
CA TYR A 4 13.98 10.63 -12.27
C TYR A 4 14.22 9.16 -11.91
N LEU A 5 15.41 8.85 -11.37
CA LEU A 5 15.77 7.50 -10.97
C LEU A 5 14.97 7.07 -9.73
N SER A 6 14.79 8.00 -8.78
CA SER A 6 13.98 7.78 -7.59
C SER A 6 12.51 7.52 -7.91
N ILE A 7 11.92 8.23 -8.89
CA ILE A 7 10.53 8.02 -9.32
C ILE A 7 10.37 6.65 -10.01
N ARG A 8 11.25 6.32 -10.96
CA ARG A 8 11.19 5.02 -11.66
C ARG A 8 11.34 3.84 -10.70
N PHE A 9 12.28 3.94 -9.76
CA PHE A 9 12.48 2.91 -8.75
C PHE A 9 11.27 2.79 -7.82
N GLY A 10 10.73 3.92 -7.34
CA GLY A 10 9.53 3.92 -6.49
C GLY A 10 8.32 3.29 -7.21
N ALA A 11 8.10 3.62 -8.48
CA ALA A 11 7.02 3.02 -9.27
C ALA A 11 7.23 1.51 -9.48
N PHE A 12 8.46 1.09 -9.79
CA PHE A 12 8.81 -0.32 -9.91
C PHE A 12 8.56 -1.08 -8.60
N TYR A 13 9.02 -0.53 -7.48
CA TYR A 13 8.89 -1.16 -6.17
C TYR A 13 7.43 -1.24 -5.73
N LEU A 14 6.63 -0.20 -5.97
CA LEU A 14 5.18 -0.23 -5.72
C LEU A 14 4.48 -1.27 -6.60
N ALA A 15 4.84 -1.38 -7.88
CA ALA A 15 4.28 -2.40 -8.77
C ALA A 15 4.62 -3.82 -8.31
N GLU A 16 5.80 -4.03 -7.71
CA GLU A 16 6.16 -5.29 -7.08
C GLU A 16 5.26 -5.61 -5.89
N GLN A 17 4.98 -4.62 -5.02
CA GLN A 17 4.07 -4.82 -3.89
C GLN A 17 2.64 -5.09 -4.35
N LEU A 18 2.16 -4.39 -5.39
CA LEU A 18 0.85 -4.66 -5.97
C LEU A 18 0.74 -6.10 -6.49
N ARG A 19 1.79 -6.63 -7.13
CA ARG A 19 1.81 -8.04 -7.54
C ARG A 19 1.82 -9.00 -6.36
N LEU A 20 2.55 -8.67 -5.28
CA LEU A 20 2.61 -9.49 -4.08
C LEU A 20 1.25 -9.67 -3.39
N PHE A 21 0.38 -8.67 -3.49
CA PHE A 21 -0.95 -8.67 -2.86
C PHE A 21 -2.10 -8.77 -3.86
N ASP A 22 -1.88 -9.43 -5.01
CA ASP A 22 -2.92 -9.69 -6.02
C ASP A 22 -3.69 -8.43 -6.49
N GLY A 23 -2.98 -7.30 -6.57
CA GLY A 23 -3.53 -6.00 -6.95
C GLY A 23 -4.23 -5.24 -5.82
N SER A 24 -4.29 -5.79 -4.60
CA SER A 24 -4.88 -5.13 -3.44
C SER A 24 -4.02 -3.94 -2.99
N PRO A 25 -4.51 -2.70 -3.09
CA PRO A 25 -3.67 -1.52 -2.91
C PRO A 25 -3.37 -1.20 -1.44
N ALA A 26 -4.30 -1.48 -0.53
CA ALA A 26 -4.11 -1.18 0.89
C ALA A 26 -2.90 -1.94 1.49
N PRO A 27 -2.81 -3.28 1.37
CA PRO A 27 -1.63 -4.01 1.85
C PRO A 27 -0.37 -3.72 1.02
N ALA A 28 -0.49 -3.43 -0.27
CA ALA A 28 0.66 -3.02 -1.09
C ALA A 28 1.26 -1.67 -0.65
N LEU A 29 0.44 -0.70 -0.27
CA LEU A 29 0.89 0.57 0.31
C LEU A 29 1.52 0.37 1.69
N ALA A 30 0.96 -0.53 2.49
CA ALA A 30 1.56 -0.93 3.77
C ALA A 30 2.94 -1.55 3.54
N ALA A 31 3.11 -2.41 2.54
CA ALA A 31 4.40 -3.01 2.19
C ALA A 31 5.41 -2.00 1.64
N TYR A 32 4.95 -1.03 0.86
CA TYR A 32 5.81 0.01 0.31
C TYR A 32 6.46 0.87 1.40
N ASN A 33 5.71 1.20 2.47
CA ASN A 33 6.20 2.04 3.56
C ASN A 33 6.75 1.25 4.76
N GLY A 34 6.05 0.20 5.20
CA GLY A 34 6.37 -0.61 6.38
C GLY A 34 7.15 -1.90 6.08
N GLY A 35 7.39 -2.21 4.80
CA GLY A 35 8.10 -3.41 4.36
C GLY A 35 7.17 -4.62 4.09
N PRO A 36 7.50 -5.46 3.09
CA PRO A 36 6.63 -6.55 2.64
C PRO A 36 6.38 -7.63 3.70
N GLY A 37 7.38 -7.97 4.53
CA GLY A 37 7.21 -8.97 5.59
C GLY A 37 6.13 -8.57 6.60
N ASN A 38 6.23 -7.33 7.13
CA ASN A 38 5.23 -6.80 8.04
C ASN A 38 3.84 -6.73 7.40
N ALA A 39 3.77 -6.29 6.14
CA ALA A 39 2.51 -6.19 5.42
C ALA A 39 1.84 -7.54 5.17
N LEU A 40 2.61 -8.60 4.91
CA LEU A 40 2.08 -9.96 4.82
C LEU A 40 1.46 -10.40 6.15
N ASP A 41 2.15 -10.17 7.27
CA ASP A 41 1.65 -10.51 8.61
C ASP A 41 0.38 -9.73 8.95
N TRP A 42 0.37 -8.41 8.72
CA TRP A 42 -0.80 -7.58 8.96
C TRP A 42 -1.98 -7.96 8.08
N ASN A 43 -1.75 -8.26 6.80
CA ASN A 43 -2.80 -8.67 5.88
C ASN A 43 -3.38 -10.05 6.22
N ALA A 44 -2.54 -10.98 6.66
CA ALA A 44 -2.98 -12.30 7.12
C ALA A 44 -3.87 -12.19 8.37
N LEU A 45 -3.47 -11.38 9.35
CA LEU A 45 -4.25 -11.08 10.55
C LEU A 45 -5.58 -10.36 10.22
N ALA A 46 -5.57 -9.49 9.21
CA ALA A 46 -6.74 -8.75 8.78
C ALA A 46 -7.74 -9.56 7.94
N GLY A 47 -7.38 -10.76 7.49
CA GLY A 47 -8.27 -11.60 6.68
C GLY A 47 -8.74 -10.95 5.37
N GLY A 48 -7.98 -9.98 4.84
CA GLY A 48 -8.35 -9.21 3.65
C GLY A 48 -9.33 -8.04 3.88
N GLU A 49 -9.76 -7.79 5.11
CA GLU A 49 -10.58 -6.63 5.44
C GLU A 49 -9.73 -5.37 5.62
N ILE A 50 -10.05 -4.30 4.89
CA ILE A 50 -9.24 -3.07 4.89
C ILE A 50 -9.32 -2.34 6.25
N ASP A 51 -10.51 -2.27 6.84
CA ASP A 51 -10.69 -1.62 8.14
C ASP A 51 -9.89 -2.36 9.23
N LEU A 52 -9.92 -3.70 9.20
CA LEU A 52 -9.13 -4.51 10.11
C LEU A 52 -7.62 -4.38 9.83
N LEU A 53 -7.20 -4.33 8.57
CA LEU A 53 -5.82 -4.09 8.17
C LEU A 53 -5.30 -2.78 8.77
N LEU A 54 -6.06 -1.69 8.66
CA LEU A 54 -5.68 -0.40 9.22
C LEU A 54 -5.46 -0.46 10.73
N THR A 55 -6.26 -1.23 11.46
CA THR A 55 -6.09 -1.40 12.91
C THR A 55 -4.97 -2.37 13.30
N THR A 56 -4.59 -3.27 12.38
CA THR A 56 -3.56 -4.29 12.59
C THR A 56 -2.14 -3.78 12.32
N ILE A 57 -2.00 -2.75 11.46
CA ILE A 57 -0.70 -2.09 11.22
C ILE A 57 -0.20 -1.48 12.52
N THR A 58 0.88 -2.05 13.06
CA THR A 58 1.49 -1.64 14.33
C THR A 58 2.40 -0.43 14.19
N PHE A 59 2.86 -0.12 12.96
CA PHE A 59 3.70 1.04 12.70
C PHE A 59 2.82 2.26 12.43
N GLU A 60 2.81 3.22 13.37
CA GLU A 60 1.97 4.41 13.25
C GLU A 60 2.21 5.21 11.97
N GLU A 61 3.47 5.31 11.52
CA GLU A 61 3.80 6.00 10.27
C GLU A 61 3.15 5.30 9.08
N THR A 62 3.25 3.96 9.02
CA THR A 62 2.66 3.16 7.96
C THR A 62 1.14 3.21 7.99
N GLN A 63 0.54 3.15 9.18
CA GLN A 63 -0.90 3.30 9.34
C GLN A 63 -1.36 4.66 8.80
N ARG A 64 -0.71 5.76 9.21
CA ARG A 64 -1.02 7.11 8.71
C ARG A 64 -0.78 7.25 7.21
N TYR A 65 0.28 6.64 6.68
CA TYR A 65 0.60 6.63 5.26
C TYR A 65 -0.51 5.97 4.43
N VAL A 66 -0.92 4.76 4.82
CA VAL A 66 -2.01 4.03 4.16
C VAL A 66 -3.32 4.80 4.31
N GLN A 67 -3.69 5.26 5.51
CA GLN A 67 -4.90 6.06 5.73
C GLN A 67 -4.93 7.32 4.86
N ARG A 68 -3.81 8.03 4.72
CA ARG A 68 -3.75 9.25 3.91
C ARG A 68 -3.91 8.97 2.42
N ILE A 69 -3.29 7.93 1.89
CA ILE A 69 -3.42 7.60 0.47
C ILE A 69 -4.80 6.98 0.20
N TYR A 70 -5.30 6.17 1.15
CA TYR A 70 -6.57 5.49 1.03
C TYR A 70 -7.77 6.41 1.26
N SER A 71 -7.67 7.44 2.10
CA SER A 71 -8.71 8.48 2.21
C SER A 71 -8.85 9.29 0.92
N HIS A 72 -7.75 9.44 0.16
CA HIS A 72 -7.77 9.94 -1.20
C HIS A 72 -8.18 8.88 -2.24
N TYR A 73 -8.46 7.62 -1.87
CA TYR A 73 -8.72 6.52 -2.81
C TYR A 73 -10.02 6.66 -3.62
N ASN A 74 -10.93 7.55 -3.23
CA ASN A 74 -12.00 8.01 -4.14
C ASN A 74 -11.40 8.60 -5.45
N ILE A 75 -10.24 9.26 -5.36
CA ILE A 75 -9.46 9.78 -6.49
C ILE A 75 -8.70 8.65 -7.19
N TYR A 76 -8.17 7.66 -6.46
CA TYR A 76 -7.46 6.51 -7.06
C TYR A 76 -8.40 5.61 -7.88
N ARG A 77 -9.64 5.39 -7.39
CA ARG A 77 -10.74 4.78 -8.17
C ARG A 77 -11.08 5.59 -9.42
N ALA A 78 -11.00 6.91 -9.38
CA ALA A 78 -11.19 7.74 -10.58
C ALA A 78 -10.01 7.65 -11.57
N LEU A 79 -8.78 7.50 -11.08
CA LEU A 79 -7.56 7.41 -11.90
C LEU A 79 -7.33 6.02 -12.50
N TYR A 80 -7.74 4.95 -11.82
CA TYR A 80 -7.43 3.56 -12.20
C TYR A 80 -8.66 2.64 -12.27
N GLY A 81 -9.86 3.11 -11.93
CA GLY A 81 -11.12 2.35 -12.04
C GLY A 81 -11.79 2.43 -13.42
N ALA A 82 -11.20 3.16 -14.37
CA ALA A 82 -11.55 3.10 -15.79
C ALA A 82 -10.55 2.15 -16.49
N GLY A 83 -10.75 0.86 -16.28
CA GLY A 83 -10.09 -0.23 -16.99
C GLY A 83 -11.13 -1.27 -17.36
#